data_AF-A0A4S5E8B7-F1
#
_entry.id   AF-A0A4S5E8B7-F1
#
_cell.length_a   1.000
_cell.length_b   1.000
_cell.length_c   1.000
_cell.angle_alpha   90.00
_cell.angle_beta   90.00
_cell.angle_gamma   90.00
#
_symmetry.space_group_name_H-M   'P 1'
#
loop_
_entity.id
_entity.type
_entity.pdbx_description
1 polymer ?
#
loop_
_entity_poly.entity_id
_entity_poly.type
_entity_poly.pdbx_seq_one_letter_code
_entity_poly.pdbx_strand_id
1 'polypeptide(L)'
;MALPDRLPSGILTARGWGFILSGVVALLFAQTLGRRDLLYVGILLLSLPVTSAVVLRLVKPRFTIARHFQPEPIEVGGTTTVSLELTASTAGGASISMEEQLPARFGDTPRFSYPSANPMPDGVSRYEYRLRCASRGVFAIGPVTAEFMDPFGLVTSRHVLGGTEDLVVTPSAVDLLGAALSGVRGADGRVSTRRQANPSDDDVMTREYRHGDSMRRVHWPATARHSELMVRQEESVTTVEATLLMDQRHHSFTTGFSAAFSGTAAGPDAMSTSPAFEWAVTAVMSISAHLLERSYALRFLDQHGAPALLRSVSAPFPTDEEHRGAGAIAGIAEGLAALELAPETGRRGHREPSGSTAVRPGRSSGRSPRPARSTRSSDGTMTADRAPGPHTAFGDELLDGLAGTRHRGPLIAVLGVLTQEEARALASAVDYGSASYAIIVSERPADARRELEILRSAGWHASAVSPAAALPAVWAGLEQDSGTAYSGTAHSSTAHSGTTPSAMTTGGPAPDAVRLSSQPPRQGPE
;
A
#
# COMPACT_ATOMS: atom_id res chain seq x y z
N MET A 1 35.73 -36.27 -16.04
CA MET A 1 34.46 -37.03 -15.90
C MET A 1 33.36 -36.03 -15.53
N ALA A 2 32.80 -35.34 -16.53
CA ALA A 2 31.69 -34.41 -16.37
C ALA A 2 30.73 -34.67 -17.53
N LEU A 3 29.81 -35.62 -17.32
CA LEU A 3 28.85 -36.04 -18.35
C LEU A 3 27.47 -36.51 -17.83
N PRO A 4 26.89 -35.97 -16.73
CA PRO A 4 25.45 -36.16 -16.48
C PRO A 4 24.58 -34.90 -16.65
N ASP A 5 25.13 -33.71 -16.93
CA ASP A 5 24.33 -32.47 -16.92
C ASP A 5 23.46 -32.22 -18.16
N ARG A 6 23.42 -33.17 -19.11
CA ARG A 6 22.60 -33.06 -20.34
C ARG A 6 21.78 -34.31 -20.68
N LEU A 7 21.50 -35.15 -19.70
CA LEU A 7 20.41 -36.12 -19.81
C LEU A 7 19.17 -35.51 -19.14
N PRO A 8 17.93 -35.89 -19.52
CA PRO A 8 16.70 -35.49 -18.82
C PRO A 8 16.68 -36.11 -17.40
N SER A 9 17.56 -35.61 -16.54
CA SER A 9 17.91 -36.12 -15.22
C SER A 9 16.85 -35.86 -14.16
N GLY A 10 15.80 -35.11 -14.50
CA GLY A 10 14.67 -34.89 -13.61
C GLY A 10 13.65 -36.02 -13.57
N ILE A 11 13.77 -37.05 -14.43
CA ILE A 11 12.75 -38.11 -14.55
C ILE A 11 13.23 -39.47 -14.00
N LEU A 12 14.49 -39.85 -14.19
CA LEU A 12 15.01 -41.14 -13.71
C LEU A 12 15.92 -40.96 -12.50
N THR A 13 15.66 -41.73 -11.44
CA THR A 13 16.49 -41.75 -10.24
C THR A 13 17.81 -42.52 -10.48
N ALA A 14 18.76 -42.43 -9.55
CA ALA A 14 19.97 -43.24 -9.58
C ALA A 14 19.66 -44.76 -9.60
N ARG A 15 18.57 -45.18 -8.95
CA ARG A 15 18.11 -46.58 -9.01
C ARG A 15 17.56 -46.94 -10.38
N GLY A 16 16.78 -46.06 -11.02
CA GLY A 16 16.32 -46.24 -12.39
C GLY A 16 17.47 -46.48 -13.37
N TRP A 17 18.52 -45.66 -13.27
CA TRP A 17 19.75 -45.85 -14.04
C TRP A 17 20.47 -47.17 -13.73
N GLY A 18 20.54 -47.56 -12.45
CA GLY A 18 21.12 -48.83 -12.03
C GLY A 18 20.39 -50.05 -12.61
N PHE A 19 19.06 -50.01 -12.66
CA PHE A 19 18.24 -51.06 -13.28
C PHE A 19 18.45 -51.13 -14.79
N ILE A 20 18.51 -49.98 -15.47
CA ILE A 20 18.78 -49.94 -16.91
C ILE A 20 20.17 -50.52 -17.22
N LEU A 21 21.20 -50.08 -16.48
CA LEU A 21 22.56 -50.57 -16.69
C LEU A 21 22.67 -52.08 -16.44
N SER A 22 22.09 -52.55 -15.32
CA SER A 22 22.07 -53.97 -14.98
C SER A 22 21.30 -54.80 -16.02
N GLY A 23 20.20 -54.27 -16.54
CA GLY A 23 19.41 -54.89 -17.61
C GLY A 23 20.19 -55.02 -18.91
N VAL A 24 20.90 -53.97 -19.34
CA VAL A 24 21.76 -53.99 -20.54
C VAL A 24 22.89 -55.01 -20.38
N VAL A 25 23.57 -55.00 -19.23
CA VAL A 25 24.65 -55.96 -18.92
C VAL A 25 24.13 -57.40 -18.93
N ALA A 26 22.95 -57.66 -18.34
CA ALA A 26 22.33 -58.98 -18.35
C ALA A 26 21.98 -59.44 -19.77
N LEU A 27 21.51 -58.56 -20.66
CA LEU A 27 21.25 -58.88 -22.07
C LEU A 27 22.53 -59.20 -22.84
N LEU A 28 23.63 -58.48 -22.59
CA LEU A 28 24.92 -58.79 -23.20
C LEU A 28 25.46 -60.17 -22.75
N PHE A 29 25.32 -60.50 -21.47
CA PHE A 29 25.66 -61.84 -20.97
C PHE A 29 24.72 -62.92 -21.52
N ALA A 30 23.43 -62.63 -21.69
CA ALA A 30 22.50 -63.56 -22.33
C ALA A 30 22.93 -63.90 -23.78
N GLN A 31 23.37 -62.88 -24.54
CA GLN A 31 23.83 -63.06 -25.92
C GLN A 31 25.14 -63.85 -26.01
N THR A 32 26.07 -63.62 -25.08
CA THR A 32 27.41 -64.26 -25.09
C THR A 32 27.38 -65.68 -24.52
N LEU A 33 26.59 -65.95 -23.48
CA LEU A 33 26.47 -67.28 -22.87
C LEU A 33 25.34 -68.13 -23.47
N GLY A 34 24.43 -67.54 -24.26
CA GLY A 34 23.30 -68.23 -24.89
C GLY A 34 22.23 -68.74 -23.93
N ARG A 35 22.22 -68.29 -22.67
CA ARG A 35 21.25 -68.74 -21.65
C ARG A 35 19.97 -67.90 -21.69
N ARG A 36 18.83 -68.58 -21.89
CA ARG A 36 17.49 -67.95 -21.92
C ARG A 36 17.11 -67.29 -20.60
N ASP A 37 17.59 -67.81 -19.48
CA ASP A 37 17.30 -67.26 -18.15
C ASP A 37 17.77 -65.81 -18.00
N LEU A 38 18.97 -65.49 -18.52
CA LEU A 38 19.53 -64.13 -18.49
C LEU A 38 18.77 -63.15 -19.40
N LEU A 39 18.21 -63.66 -20.51
CA LEU A 39 17.38 -62.86 -21.40
C LEU A 39 16.12 -62.39 -20.67
N TYR A 40 15.43 -63.30 -19.95
CA TYR A 40 14.23 -62.93 -19.19
C TYR A 40 14.53 -61.91 -18.09
N VAL A 41 15.65 -62.07 -17.36
CA VAL A 41 16.08 -61.11 -16.34
C VAL A 41 16.40 -59.74 -16.95
N GLY A 42 17.12 -59.70 -18.07
CA GLY A 42 17.45 -58.46 -18.77
C GLY A 42 16.21 -57.71 -19.25
N ILE A 43 15.24 -58.41 -19.85
CA ILE A 43 13.96 -57.83 -20.26
C ILE A 43 13.17 -57.31 -19.06
N LEU A 44 13.08 -58.08 -17.97
CA LEU A 44 12.37 -57.67 -16.76
C LEU A 44 12.94 -56.38 -16.18
N LEU A 45 14.27 -56.31 -16.02
CA LEU A 45 14.97 -55.14 -15.49
C LEU A 45 14.78 -53.88 -16.34
N LEU A 46 14.70 -54.02 -17.66
CA LEU A 46 14.41 -52.91 -18.57
C LEU A 46 12.92 -52.54 -18.62
N SER A 47 12.03 -53.51 -18.47
CA SER A 47 10.58 -53.28 -18.53
C SER A 47 10.04 -52.53 -17.31
N LEU A 48 10.67 -52.67 -16.14
CA LEU A 48 10.24 -52.03 -14.89
C LEU A 48 10.31 -50.49 -14.94
N PRO A 49 11.46 -49.85 -15.28
CA PRO A 49 11.52 -48.39 -15.43
C PRO A 49 10.54 -47.86 -16.48
N VAL A 50 10.36 -48.59 -17.58
CA VAL A 50 9.45 -48.20 -18.68
C VAL A 50 7.99 -48.25 -18.22
N THR A 51 7.58 -49.34 -17.56
CA THR A 51 6.21 -49.47 -17.04
C THR A 51 5.94 -48.47 -15.92
N SER A 52 6.87 -48.26 -14.98
CA SER A 52 6.75 -47.19 -13.97
C SER A 52 6.58 -45.80 -14.60
N ALA A 53 7.37 -45.46 -15.62
CA ALA A 53 7.25 -44.17 -16.31
C ALA A 53 5.91 -44.00 -17.03
N VAL A 54 5.40 -45.06 -17.67
CA VAL A 54 4.10 -45.04 -18.35
C VAL A 54 2.96 -44.87 -17.34
N VAL A 55 2.97 -45.61 -16.24
CA VAL A 55 1.96 -45.51 -15.17
C VAL A 55 1.95 -44.09 -14.60
N LEU A 56 3.12 -43.53 -14.27
CA LEU A 56 3.22 -42.19 -13.68
C LEU A 56 2.77 -41.08 -14.63
N ARG A 57 2.87 -41.29 -15.95
CA ARG A 57 2.34 -40.36 -16.97
C ARG A 57 0.83 -40.47 -17.18
N LEU A 58 0.27 -41.68 -17.05
CA LEU A 58 -1.15 -41.93 -17.29
C LEU A 58 -2.02 -41.62 -16.06
N VAL A 59 -1.52 -41.90 -14.86
CA VAL A 59 -2.23 -41.62 -13.60
C VAL A 59 -1.97 -40.18 -13.18
N LYS A 60 -2.84 -39.27 -13.63
CA LYS A 60 -2.80 -37.87 -13.19
C LYS A 60 -3.54 -37.72 -11.87
N PRO A 61 -2.87 -37.36 -10.78
CA PRO A 61 -3.53 -37.17 -9.51
C PRO A 61 -4.35 -35.87 -9.56
N ARG A 62 -5.58 -35.92 -9.02
CA ARG A 62 -6.42 -34.73 -8.83
C ARG A 62 -6.33 -34.29 -7.39
N PHE A 63 -5.88 -33.05 -7.21
CA PHE A 63 -5.80 -32.37 -5.93
C PHE A 63 -6.68 -31.12 -5.97
N THR A 64 -7.46 -30.93 -4.91
CA THR A 64 -8.13 -29.67 -4.64
C THR A 64 -7.37 -28.98 -3.53
N ILE A 65 -6.97 -27.74 -3.79
CA ILE A 65 -6.14 -26.93 -2.89
C ILE A 65 -6.91 -25.65 -2.58
N ALA A 66 -7.07 -25.36 -1.29
CA ALA A 66 -7.56 -24.08 -0.80
C ALA A 66 -6.46 -23.42 0.04
N ARG A 67 -6.25 -22.12 -0.17
CA ARG A 67 -5.33 -21.31 0.63
C ARG A 67 -6.15 -20.25 1.35
N HIS A 68 -5.75 -19.96 2.58
CA HIS A 68 -6.33 -18.89 3.36
C HIS A 68 -5.23 -18.14 4.09
N PHE A 69 -5.28 -16.81 4.00
CA PHE A 69 -4.34 -15.89 4.64
C PHE A 69 -4.95 -15.31 5.91
N GLN A 70 -4.19 -15.32 7.00
CA GLN A 70 -4.63 -14.72 8.26
C GLN A 70 -3.47 -13.96 8.92
N PRO A 71 -3.55 -12.62 9.06
CA PRO A 71 -4.63 -11.72 8.61
C PRO A 71 -4.60 -11.40 7.09
N GLU A 72 -5.73 -10.89 6.56
CA GLU A 72 -5.91 -10.34 5.21
C GLU A 72 -6.82 -9.10 5.29
N PRO A 73 -6.39 -7.90 4.84
CA PRO A 73 -5.07 -7.55 4.30
C PRO A 73 -3.96 -7.53 5.37
N ILE A 74 -2.69 -7.62 4.93
CA ILE A 74 -1.52 -7.57 5.80
C ILE A 74 -0.72 -6.28 5.57
N GLU A 75 -0.24 -5.66 6.64
CA GLU A 75 0.64 -4.50 6.54
C GLU A 75 2.12 -4.88 6.35
N VAL A 76 2.90 -4.00 5.73
CA VAL A 76 4.36 -4.10 5.66
C VAL A 76 4.97 -4.27 7.05
N GLY A 77 5.92 -5.20 7.17
CA GLY A 77 6.55 -5.58 8.43
C GLY A 77 5.77 -6.65 9.20
N GLY A 78 4.49 -6.86 8.89
CA GLY A 78 3.63 -7.88 9.46
C GLY A 78 4.03 -9.31 9.09
N THR A 79 3.43 -10.27 9.80
CA THR A 79 3.53 -11.70 9.50
C THR A 79 2.14 -12.28 9.29
N THR A 80 1.93 -12.98 8.17
CA THR A 80 0.68 -13.70 7.88
C THR A 80 0.91 -15.19 8.00
N THR A 81 -0.08 -15.90 8.54
CA THR A 81 -0.10 -17.37 8.54
C THR A 81 -0.91 -17.83 7.34
N VAL A 82 -0.26 -18.59 6.46
CA VAL A 82 -0.92 -19.24 5.33
C VAL A 82 -1.36 -20.63 5.78
N SER A 83 -2.66 -20.87 5.74
CA SER A 83 -3.24 -22.19 5.95
C SER A 83 -3.58 -22.80 4.59
N LEU A 84 -3.02 -23.97 4.33
CA LEU A 84 -3.14 -24.70 3.08
C LEU A 84 -3.90 -25.99 3.35
N GLU A 85 -5.05 -26.13 2.72
CA GLU A 85 -5.90 -27.32 2.82
C GLU A 85 -5.82 -28.12 1.52
N LEU A 86 -5.34 -29.35 1.62
CA LEU A 86 -5.25 -30.27 0.49
C LEU A 86 -6.19 -31.45 0.66
N THR A 87 -6.94 -31.72 -0.41
CA THR A 87 -7.70 -32.96 -0.57
C THR A 87 -7.30 -33.64 -1.87
N ALA A 88 -7.14 -34.96 -1.81
CA ALA A 88 -6.72 -35.75 -2.95
C ALA A 88 -7.75 -36.84 -3.24
N SER A 89 -7.98 -37.12 -4.52
CA SER A 89 -8.73 -38.30 -4.95
C SER A 89 -7.78 -39.45 -5.32
N THR A 90 -6.63 -39.56 -4.65
CA THR A 90 -5.56 -40.51 -5.03
C THR A 90 -5.78 -41.86 -4.36
N ALA A 91 -5.84 -42.92 -5.17
CA ALA A 91 -5.78 -44.29 -4.68
C ALA A 91 -4.32 -44.64 -4.36
N GLY A 92 -3.95 -44.60 -3.09
CA GLY A 92 -2.62 -45.04 -2.62
C GLY A 92 -2.06 -44.10 -1.56
N GLY A 93 -1.91 -44.61 -0.33
CA GLY A 93 -1.33 -43.88 0.81
C GLY A 93 0.18 -43.68 0.71
N ALA A 94 0.71 -43.43 -0.49
CA ALA A 94 2.11 -43.11 -0.68
C ALA A 94 2.37 -41.67 -0.22
N SER A 95 3.49 -41.48 0.50
CA SER A 95 3.94 -40.16 0.95
C SER A 95 4.47 -39.36 -0.25
N ILE A 96 3.90 -38.20 -0.53
CA ILE A 96 4.25 -37.32 -1.65
C ILE A 96 4.92 -36.07 -1.11
N SER A 97 6.11 -35.73 -1.62
CA SER A 97 6.77 -34.48 -1.26
C SER A 97 6.17 -33.33 -2.06
N MET A 98 5.85 -32.24 -1.38
CA MET A 98 5.23 -31.05 -1.95
C MET A 98 6.00 -29.80 -1.54
N GLU A 99 6.04 -28.82 -2.44
CA GLU A 99 6.74 -27.57 -2.28
C GLU A 99 5.88 -26.43 -2.85
N GLU A 100 5.55 -25.44 -2.03
CA GLU A 100 4.75 -24.28 -2.43
C GLU A 100 5.63 -23.22 -3.08
N GLN A 101 5.41 -22.86 -4.35
CA GLN A 101 6.22 -21.82 -4.98
C GLN A 101 5.96 -20.44 -4.35
N LEU A 102 7.04 -19.77 -3.93
CA LEU A 102 6.99 -18.43 -3.37
C LEU A 102 7.86 -17.46 -4.20
N PRO A 103 7.47 -16.19 -4.31
CA PRO A 103 8.34 -15.15 -4.83
C PRO A 103 9.66 -15.06 -4.05
N ALA A 104 10.78 -14.83 -4.74
CA ALA A 104 12.13 -14.89 -4.19
C ALA A 104 12.36 -14.03 -2.91
N ARG A 105 11.60 -12.94 -2.74
CA ARG A 105 11.66 -12.06 -1.56
C ARG A 105 11.24 -12.71 -0.24
N PHE A 106 10.47 -13.80 -0.29
CA PHE A 106 10.03 -14.53 0.90
C PHE A 106 11.06 -15.54 1.39
N GLY A 107 12.16 -15.74 0.65
CA GLY A 107 13.24 -16.64 1.01
C GLY A 107 12.89 -18.11 0.73
N ASP A 108 13.10 -18.96 1.73
CA ASP A 108 12.99 -20.40 1.57
C ASP A 108 11.55 -20.85 1.29
N THR A 109 11.45 -21.77 0.34
CA THR A 109 10.19 -22.34 -0.13
C THR A 109 9.71 -23.43 0.84
N PRO A 110 8.48 -23.36 1.37
CA PRO A 110 8.04 -24.33 2.37
C PRO A 110 7.79 -25.68 1.72
N ARG A 111 8.36 -26.71 2.34
CA ARG A 111 8.29 -28.11 1.90
C ARG A 111 7.51 -28.92 2.92
N PHE A 112 6.59 -29.75 2.44
CA PHE A 112 5.75 -30.59 3.27
C PHE A 112 5.48 -31.93 2.59
N SER A 113 4.96 -32.88 3.35
CA SER A 113 4.65 -34.23 2.87
C SER A 113 3.17 -34.51 3.00
N TYR A 114 2.57 -35.07 1.94
CA TYR A 114 1.16 -35.48 1.89
C TYR A 114 1.02 -37.01 1.93
N PRO A 115 0.06 -37.59 2.67
CA PRO A 115 -0.87 -36.91 3.59
C PRO A 115 -0.14 -36.34 4.81
N SER A 116 -0.80 -35.41 5.53
CA SER A 116 -0.26 -34.89 6.79
C SER A 116 -0.18 -36.01 7.84
N ALA A 117 0.69 -35.85 8.84
CA ALA A 117 0.85 -36.84 9.91
C ALA A 117 -0.43 -37.08 10.73
N ASN A 118 -1.32 -36.08 10.77
CA ASN A 118 -2.61 -36.14 11.41
C ASN A 118 -3.67 -35.57 10.45
N PRO A 119 -4.21 -36.39 9.53
CA PRO A 119 -5.26 -35.93 8.62
C PRO A 119 -6.57 -35.76 9.39
N MET A 120 -7.36 -34.79 8.95
CA MET A 120 -8.66 -34.50 9.54
C MET A 120 -9.65 -35.64 9.21
N PRO A 121 -10.71 -35.88 10.00
CA PRO A 121 -11.64 -37.01 9.79
C PRO A 121 -12.35 -37.03 8.43
N ASP A 122 -12.39 -35.89 7.74
CA ASP A 122 -12.92 -35.70 6.39
C ASP A 122 -11.90 -36.01 5.27
N GLY A 123 -10.68 -36.40 5.63
CA GLY A 123 -9.58 -36.68 4.69
C GLY A 123 -8.80 -35.44 4.24
N VAL A 124 -9.05 -34.28 4.85
CA VAL A 124 -8.32 -33.04 4.56
C VAL A 124 -6.96 -33.05 5.28
N SER A 125 -5.88 -32.76 4.54
CA SER A 125 -4.56 -32.49 5.13
C SER A 125 -4.33 -30.99 5.20
N ARG A 126 -4.16 -30.45 6.41
CA ARG A 126 -3.88 -29.03 6.66
C ARG A 126 -2.39 -28.80 6.92
N TYR A 127 -1.84 -27.76 6.32
CA TYR A 127 -0.47 -27.29 6.53
C TYR A 127 -0.50 -25.80 6.83
N GLU A 128 0.40 -25.37 7.72
CA GLU A 128 0.52 -23.97 8.10
C GLU A 128 1.97 -23.53 7.99
N TYR A 129 2.18 -22.36 7.38
CA TYR A 129 3.48 -21.70 7.35
C TYR A 129 3.30 -20.19 7.48
N ARG A 130 4.37 -19.48 7.85
CA ARG A 130 4.34 -18.04 8.09
C ARG A 130 5.14 -17.31 7.03
N LEU A 131 4.58 -16.22 6.53
CA LEU A 131 5.25 -15.30 5.61
C LEU A 131 5.42 -13.95 6.26
N ARG A 132 6.63 -13.40 6.21
CA ARG A 132 6.93 -12.03 6.63
C ARG A 132 7.06 -11.14 5.41
N CYS A 133 6.31 -10.03 5.39
CA CYS A 133 6.26 -9.15 4.23
C CYS A 133 7.15 -7.92 4.48
N ALA A 134 8.28 -7.82 3.81
CA ALA A 134 9.22 -6.71 3.98
C ALA A 134 8.89 -5.48 3.13
N SER A 135 8.12 -5.65 2.06
CA SER A 135 7.71 -4.59 1.13
C SER A 135 6.24 -4.75 0.78
N ARG A 136 5.59 -3.63 0.43
CA ARG A 136 4.21 -3.64 -0.08
C ARG A 136 4.15 -4.21 -1.50
N GLY A 137 2.97 -4.63 -1.92
CA GLY A 137 2.73 -5.17 -3.24
C GLY A 137 1.65 -6.25 -3.26
N VAL A 138 1.35 -6.73 -4.46
CA VAL A 138 0.51 -7.92 -4.67
C VAL A 138 1.41 -9.08 -5.04
N PHE A 139 1.31 -10.16 -4.28
CA PHE A 139 2.24 -11.28 -4.38
C PHE A 139 1.49 -12.58 -4.63
N ALA A 140 1.68 -13.16 -5.82
CA ALA A 140 1.13 -14.48 -6.14
C ALA A 140 1.82 -15.56 -5.29
N ILE A 141 1.04 -16.22 -4.44
CA ILE A 141 1.47 -17.34 -3.59
C ILE A 141 1.05 -18.66 -4.23
N GLY A 142 1.98 -19.59 -4.35
CA GLY A 142 1.83 -20.84 -5.08
C GLY A 142 2.30 -20.74 -6.53
N PRO A 143 1.98 -21.72 -7.38
CA PRO A 143 1.22 -22.95 -7.09
C PRO A 143 2.01 -23.96 -6.24
N VAL A 144 1.33 -25.00 -5.73
CA VAL A 144 2.00 -26.13 -5.08
C VAL A 144 2.59 -27.02 -6.17
N THR A 145 3.84 -27.41 -6.02
CA THR A 145 4.46 -28.44 -6.87
C THR A 145 4.61 -29.72 -6.07
N ALA A 146 4.13 -30.83 -6.61
CA ALA A 146 4.26 -32.14 -6.00
C ALA A 146 5.20 -33.03 -6.80
N GLU A 147 6.07 -33.75 -6.11
CA GLU A 147 6.96 -34.76 -6.67
C GLU A 147 6.43 -36.15 -6.35
N PHE A 148 6.01 -36.86 -7.39
CA PHE A 148 5.53 -38.23 -7.31
C PHE A 148 6.68 -39.17 -7.66
N MET A 149 6.82 -40.22 -6.89
CA MET A 149 7.79 -41.29 -7.11
C MET A 149 7.04 -42.61 -7.27
N ASP A 150 7.49 -43.45 -8.20
CA ASP A 150 6.90 -44.77 -8.36
C ASP A 150 7.23 -45.69 -7.17
N PRO A 151 6.46 -46.78 -6.93
CA PRO A 151 6.70 -47.67 -5.78
C PRO A 151 8.10 -48.32 -5.74
N PHE A 152 8.78 -48.44 -6.89
CA PHE A 152 10.14 -48.99 -6.97
C PHE A 152 11.23 -47.91 -6.88
N GLY A 153 10.84 -46.62 -6.88
CA GLY A 153 11.75 -45.48 -6.79
C GLY A 153 12.72 -45.37 -7.97
N LEU A 154 12.29 -45.78 -9.17
CA LEU A 154 13.03 -45.76 -10.43
C LEU A 154 12.84 -44.44 -11.19
N VAL A 155 11.66 -43.84 -11.05
CA VAL A 155 11.19 -42.69 -11.82
C VAL A 155 10.49 -41.69 -10.89
N THR A 156 10.78 -40.42 -11.09
CA THR A 156 10.08 -39.29 -10.45
C THR A 156 9.36 -38.44 -11.50
N SER A 157 8.27 -37.80 -11.10
CA SER A 157 7.50 -36.86 -11.92
C SER A 157 7.04 -35.68 -11.08
N ARG A 158 7.32 -34.47 -11.57
CA ARG A 158 6.88 -33.23 -10.94
C ARG A 158 5.61 -32.72 -11.60
N HIS A 159 4.59 -32.45 -10.79
CA HIS A 159 3.32 -31.89 -11.24
C HIS A 159 3.03 -30.57 -10.51
N VAL A 160 2.57 -29.58 -11.25
CA VAL A 160 2.02 -28.35 -10.68
C VAL A 160 0.56 -28.63 -10.31
N LEU A 161 0.22 -28.37 -9.05
CA LEU A 161 -1.09 -28.61 -8.46
C LEU A 161 -1.71 -27.27 -8.03
N GLY A 162 -2.99 -27.09 -8.35
CA GLY A 162 -3.75 -25.88 -8.03
C GLY A 162 -3.29 -24.63 -8.78
N GLY A 163 -3.89 -23.50 -8.41
CA GLY A 163 -3.51 -22.17 -8.92
C GLY A 163 -2.66 -21.37 -7.93
N THR A 164 -2.45 -20.11 -8.25
CA THR A 164 -1.90 -19.08 -7.36
C THR A 164 -3.03 -18.34 -6.65
N GLU A 165 -2.74 -17.79 -5.48
CA GLU A 165 -3.63 -16.84 -4.78
C GLU A 165 -2.85 -15.58 -4.41
N ASP A 166 -3.48 -14.42 -4.60
CA ASP A 166 -2.82 -13.13 -4.45
C ASP A 166 -2.83 -12.68 -2.99
N LEU A 167 -1.65 -12.48 -2.43
CA LEU A 167 -1.45 -11.87 -1.12
C LEU A 167 -1.24 -10.36 -1.28
N VAL A 168 -2.19 -9.56 -0.81
CA VAL A 168 -2.11 -8.09 -0.83
C VAL A 168 -1.42 -7.59 0.43
N VAL A 169 -0.28 -6.91 0.27
CA VAL A 169 0.48 -6.28 1.35
C VAL A 169 0.36 -4.76 1.26
N THR A 170 -0.32 -4.16 2.22
CA THR A 170 -0.59 -2.71 2.29
C THR A 170 0.54 -1.97 3.01
N PRO A 171 0.79 -0.70 2.71
CA PRO A 171 1.69 0.12 3.53
C PRO A 171 1.20 0.17 4.98
N SER A 172 2.13 0.16 5.94
CA SER A 172 1.80 0.31 7.36
C SER A 172 1.72 1.80 7.70
N ALA A 173 0.60 2.23 8.27
CA ALA A 173 0.42 3.61 8.70
C ALA A 173 1.25 3.87 9.98
N VAL A 174 1.88 5.04 10.06
CA VAL A 174 2.58 5.50 11.25
C VAL A 174 1.72 6.52 11.96
N ASP A 175 1.56 6.37 13.27
CA ASP A 175 0.79 7.31 14.08
C ASP A 175 1.37 8.73 14.02
N LEU A 176 0.58 9.65 13.47
CA LEU A 176 0.90 11.07 13.43
C LEU A 176 0.33 11.76 14.66
N LEU A 177 1.19 12.05 15.63
CA LEU A 177 0.88 12.86 16.80
C LEU A 177 0.86 14.35 16.41
N GLY A 178 -0.03 15.13 17.02
CA GLY A 178 -0.20 16.56 16.74
C GLY A 178 -1.45 16.86 15.91
N ALA A 179 -1.69 18.14 15.69
CA ALA A 179 -2.90 18.63 15.06
C ALA A 179 -2.53 19.68 14.03
N ALA A 180 -1.89 19.22 12.95
CA ALA A 180 -1.39 20.08 11.87
C ALA A 180 -2.47 20.94 11.22
N LEU A 181 -3.74 20.60 11.47
CA LEU A 181 -4.93 21.19 10.88
C LEU A 181 -5.75 22.02 11.89
N SER A 182 -5.20 22.27 13.10
CA SER A 182 -5.88 23.07 14.14
C SER A 182 -6.15 24.52 13.70
N GLY A 183 -5.39 25.05 12.74
CA GLY A 183 -5.63 26.38 12.18
C GLY A 183 -6.94 26.49 11.38
N VAL A 184 -7.44 25.38 10.84
CA VAL A 184 -8.71 25.34 10.07
C VAL A 184 -9.92 25.24 11.01
N ARG A 185 -9.72 24.65 12.20
CA ARG A 185 -10.69 24.60 13.27
C ARG A 185 -10.28 25.60 14.34
N GLY A 186 -10.53 26.88 14.08
CA GLY A 186 -10.26 27.96 15.03
C GLY A 186 -10.65 27.55 16.45
N ALA A 187 -9.87 28.02 17.44
CA ALA A 187 -9.92 27.62 18.86
C ALA A 187 -11.31 27.66 19.53
N ASP A 188 -12.33 28.14 18.82
CA ASP A 188 -13.73 28.26 19.23
C ASP A 188 -14.63 27.16 18.62
N GLY A 189 -14.08 26.16 17.93
CA GLY A 189 -14.85 25.07 17.30
C GLY A 189 -15.73 25.52 16.12
N ARG A 190 -15.63 26.78 15.70
CA ARG A 190 -16.39 27.36 14.59
C ARG A 190 -15.45 27.54 13.40
N VAL A 191 -15.59 26.66 12.41
CA VAL A 191 -15.27 27.08 11.05
C VAL A 191 -16.30 28.15 10.72
N SER A 192 -15.87 29.40 10.54
CA SER A 192 -16.74 30.47 10.02
C SER A 192 -16.99 30.25 8.53
N THR A 193 -17.67 29.16 8.19
CA THR A 193 -18.20 28.91 6.85
C THR A 193 -19.62 29.45 6.81
N ARG A 194 -19.75 30.77 6.75
CA ARG A 194 -21.00 31.43 6.38
C ARG A 194 -21.25 31.23 4.89
N ARG A 195 -21.68 30.03 4.47
CA ARG A 195 -22.45 29.84 3.24
C ARG A 195 -23.24 28.53 3.32
N GLN A 196 -24.54 28.73 3.28
CA GLN A 196 -25.63 27.80 3.46
C GLN A 196 -25.63 26.71 2.39
N ALA A 197 -25.35 25.46 2.77
CA ALA A 197 -25.78 24.31 1.99
C ALA A 197 -27.26 24.08 2.30
N ASN A 198 -28.09 23.86 1.29
CA ASN A 198 -29.52 23.60 1.46
C ASN A 198 -29.71 22.34 2.33
N PRO A 199 -30.30 22.44 3.54
CA PRO A 199 -30.55 21.28 4.38
C PRO A 199 -31.71 20.45 3.81
N SER A 200 -31.60 19.13 3.99
CA SER A 200 -32.74 18.20 3.88
C SER A 200 -33.79 18.55 4.94
N ASP A 201 -35.07 18.36 4.64
CA ASP A 201 -36.22 18.83 5.46
C ASP A 201 -36.37 18.10 6.81
N ASP A 202 -35.59 17.03 7.05
CA ASP A 202 -35.79 16.10 8.18
C ASP A 202 -34.85 16.30 9.40
N ASP A 203 -33.75 17.05 9.29
CA ASP A 203 -32.74 17.20 10.38
C ASP A 203 -32.82 18.57 11.11
N VAL A 204 -34.05 19.01 11.37
CA VAL A 204 -34.31 20.38 11.87
C VAL A 204 -34.65 20.36 13.36
N MET A 205 -33.69 20.76 14.21
CA MET A 205 -34.02 21.15 15.58
C MET A 205 -34.88 22.42 15.54
N THR A 206 -35.89 22.51 16.39
CA THR A 206 -36.79 23.68 16.44
C THR A 206 -36.46 24.53 17.66
N ARG A 207 -36.31 25.85 17.49
CA ARG A 207 -36.08 26.81 18.59
C ARG A 207 -37.09 27.96 18.57
N GLU A 208 -37.19 28.70 19.67
CA GLU A 208 -37.97 29.94 19.74
C GLU A 208 -37.45 30.99 18.73
N TYR A 209 -38.40 31.70 18.12
CA TYR A 209 -38.17 32.83 17.24
C TYR A 209 -37.53 33.98 18.00
N ARG A 210 -36.41 34.50 17.47
CA ARG A 210 -35.79 35.73 17.96
C ARG A 210 -35.99 36.83 16.95
N HIS A 211 -36.10 38.05 17.46
CA HIS A 211 -36.24 39.22 16.62
C HIS A 211 -35.03 39.34 15.67
N GLY A 212 -35.26 39.21 14.36
CA GLY A 212 -34.22 39.13 13.32
C GLY A 212 -34.18 37.81 12.56
N ASP A 213 -34.89 36.77 13.01
CA ASP A 213 -35.06 35.55 12.25
C ASP A 213 -36.01 35.77 11.06
N SER A 214 -35.70 35.13 9.92
CA SER A 214 -36.58 35.21 8.75
C SER A 214 -37.88 34.45 9.02
N MET A 215 -39.02 35.12 8.84
CA MET A 215 -40.36 34.51 8.94
C MET A 215 -40.56 33.33 7.96
N ARG A 216 -39.74 33.22 6.91
CA ARG A 216 -39.76 32.09 5.96
C ARG A 216 -39.28 30.77 6.57
N ARG A 217 -38.55 30.82 7.69
CA ARG A 217 -38.01 29.64 8.39
C ARG A 217 -38.88 29.22 9.58
N VAL A 218 -40.08 29.79 9.71
CA VAL A 218 -41.04 29.42 10.76
C VAL A 218 -41.57 28.01 10.50
N HIS A 219 -41.48 27.15 11.51
CA HIS A 219 -42.06 25.82 11.49
C HIS A 219 -43.49 25.88 12.00
N TRP A 220 -44.45 26.11 11.09
CA TRP A 220 -45.88 26.27 11.44
C TRP A 220 -46.46 25.13 12.28
N PRO A 221 -46.16 23.85 12.02
CA PRO A 221 -46.68 22.76 12.84
C PRO A 221 -46.16 22.75 14.29
N ALA A 222 -44.92 23.19 14.51
CA ALA A 222 -44.34 23.29 15.86
C ALA A 222 -44.86 24.54 16.58
N THR A 223 -44.98 25.65 15.83
CA THR A 223 -45.60 26.89 16.30
C THR A 223 -47.03 26.66 16.81
N ALA A 224 -47.82 25.87 16.07
CA ALA A 224 -49.18 25.54 16.45
C ALA A 224 -49.27 24.68 17.73
N ARG A 225 -48.25 23.87 18.04
CA ARG A 225 -48.22 23.01 19.24
C ARG A 225 -47.67 23.73 20.48
N HIS A 226 -46.71 24.63 20.29
CA HIS A 226 -46.04 25.33 21.39
C HIS A 226 -46.64 26.72 21.67
N SER A 227 -47.61 27.17 20.88
CA SER A 227 -48.29 28.48 21.00
C SER A 227 -47.34 29.70 20.93
N GLU A 228 -46.11 29.48 20.51
CA GLU A 228 -45.05 30.47 20.36
C GLU A 228 -44.40 30.29 18.98
N LEU A 229 -43.89 31.37 18.37
CA LEU A 229 -43.26 31.28 17.05
C LEU A 229 -41.99 30.44 17.12
N MET A 230 -42.00 29.34 16.38
CA MET A 230 -40.91 28.37 16.35
C MET A 230 -40.19 28.44 15.01
N VAL A 231 -38.85 28.52 15.02
CA VAL A 231 -38.00 28.61 13.83
C VAL A 231 -37.21 27.32 13.65
N ARG A 232 -37.12 26.87 12.40
CA ARG A 232 -36.24 25.79 11.95
C ARG A 232 -34.78 26.18 12.19
N GLN A 233 -34.12 25.54 13.15
CA GLN A 233 -32.68 25.68 13.35
C GLN A 233 -31.96 24.66 12.47
N GLU A 234 -31.35 25.16 11.40
CA GLU A 234 -30.47 24.36 10.55
C GLU A 234 -29.16 24.12 11.31
N GLU A 235 -28.94 22.89 11.76
CA GLU A 235 -27.59 22.45 12.11
C GLU A 235 -26.88 22.13 10.80
N SER A 236 -26.03 23.05 10.33
CA SER A 236 -25.16 22.75 9.20
C SER A 236 -24.06 21.80 9.69
N VAL A 237 -24.26 20.49 9.54
CA VAL A 237 -23.16 19.53 9.65
C VAL A 237 -22.29 19.70 8.41
N THR A 238 -21.36 20.66 8.45
CA THR A 238 -20.36 20.80 7.40
C THR A 238 -19.36 19.65 7.55
N THR A 239 -19.42 18.66 6.68
CA THR A 239 -18.33 17.69 6.54
C THR A 239 -17.06 18.44 6.21
N VAL A 240 -16.01 18.23 7.01
CA VAL A 240 -14.71 18.84 6.74
C VAL A 240 -14.07 18.02 5.62
N GLU A 241 -13.65 18.66 4.55
CA GLU A 241 -12.98 18.04 3.42
C GLU A 241 -11.47 18.30 3.50
N ALA A 242 -10.64 17.43 2.92
CA ALA A 242 -9.21 17.63 2.74
C ALA A 242 -8.80 17.06 1.38
N THR A 243 -7.87 17.72 0.70
CA THR A 243 -7.33 17.23 -0.57
C THR A 243 -5.89 16.78 -0.37
N LEU A 244 -5.61 15.54 -0.74
CA LEU A 244 -4.29 14.94 -0.73
C LEU A 244 -3.82 14.74 -2.17
N LEU A 245 -2.64 15.25 -2.46
CA LEU A 245 -1.97 15.18 -3.75
C LEU A 245 -0.72 14.30 -3.59
N MET A 246 -0.56 13.31 -4.45
CA MET A 246 0.63 12.46 -4.49
C MET A 246 1.27 12.51 -5.88
N ASP A 247 2.54 12.89 -5.92
CA ASP A 247 3.35 12.75 -7.13
C ASP A 247 3.67 11.27 -7.38
N GLN A 248 3.49 10.80 -8.61
CA GLN A 248 3.77 9.43 -9.02
C GLN A 248 4.83 9.32 -10.11
N ARG A 249 5.46 10.44 -10.50
CA ARG A 249 6.37 10.47 -11.65
C ARG A 249 7.68 9.75 -11.34
N HIS A 250 8.07 8.82 -12.21
CA HIS A 250 9.31 8.05 -12.06
C HIS A 250 10.53 8.96 -11.85
N HIS A 251 10.73 9.94 -12.73
CA HIS A 251 11.90 10.83 -12.68
C HIS A 251 12.01 11.67 -11.40
N SER A 252 10.89 11.96 -10.72
CA SER A 252 10.89 12.76 -9.48
C SER A 252 11.37 11.95 -8.28
N PHE A 253 11.16 10.63 -8.27
CA PHE A 253 11.52 9.74 -7.16
C PHE A 253 12.74 8.85 -7.41
N THR A 254 13.25 8.79 -8.65
CA THR A 254 14.45 8.04 -9.01
C THR A 254 15.67 8.93 -9.17
N THR A 255 15.73 10.03 -8.42
CA THR A 255 16.91 10.89 -8.35
C THR A 255 17.82 10.43 -7.21
N GLY A 256 19.14 10.47 -7.43
CA GLY A 256 20.12 10.15 -6.39
C GLY A 256 20.79 8.77 -6.52
N PHE A 257 21.57 8.42 -5.51
CA PHE A 257 22.43 7.24 -5.53
C PHE A 257 21.62 5.96 -5.38
N SER A 258 20.61 5.92 -4.49
CA SER A 258 19.84 4.71 -4.20
C SER A 258 18.98 4.26 -5.39
N ALA A 259 18.55 5.19 -6.22
CA ALA A 259 17.85 4.89 -7.47
C ALA A 259 18.70 4.04 -8.43
N ALA A 260 20.02 4.27 -8.49
CA ALA A 260 20.93 3.50 -9.34
C ALA A 260 21.04 2.01 -8.91
N PHE A 261 20.78 1.70 -7.64
CA PHE A 261 20.85 0.33 -7.10
C PHE A 261 19.47 -0.33 -6.96
N SER A 262 18.38 0.46 -6.98
CA SER A 262 17.01 -0.08 -6.92
C SER A 262 16.63 -0.92 -8.14
N GLY A 263 17.19 -0.64 -9.33
CA GLY A 263 16.88 -1.37 -10.56
C GLY A 263 17.52 -2.76 -10.69
N THR A 264 18.55 -3.07 -9.91
CA THR A 264 19.38 -4.28 -10.10
C THR A 264 18.91 -5.52 -9.33
N ALA A 265 17.97 -5.38 -8.39
CA ALA A 265 17.49 -6.48 -7.53
C ALA A 265 16.06 -6.95 -7.88
N ALA A 266 15.40 -6.28 -8.82
CA ALA A 266 14.02 -6.51 -9.19
C ALA A 266 13.93 -7.61 -10.28
N GLY A 267 13.32 -8.75 -9.95
CA GLY A 267 12.93 -9.74 -10.95
C GLY A 267 11.94 -9.15 -11.97
N PRO A 268 11.63 -9.88 -13.07
CA PRO A 268 10.77 -9.38 -14.16
C PRO A 268 9.35 -8.94 -13.73
N ASP A 269 8.90 -9.36 -12.54
CA ASP A 269 7.57 -9.03 -11.97
C ASP A 269 7.65 -8.08 -10.76
N ALA A 270 8.76 -7.38 -10.56
CA ALA A 270 8.89 -6.43 -9.47
C ALA A 270 8.29 -5.05 -9.82
N MET A 271 7.56 -4.49 -8.86
CA MET A 271 6.95 -3.17 -8.93
C MET A 271 7.98 -2.06 -9.11
N SER A 272 7.70 -1.09 -9.99
CA SER A 272 8.54 0.10 -10.15
C SER A 272 8.42 1.02 -8.93
N THR A 273 9.45 1.02 -8.08
CA THR A 273 9.48 1.81 -6.85
C THR A 273 10.90 2.30 -6.50
N SER A 274 10.99 3.26 -5.57
CA SER A 274 12.23 3.75 -4.98
C SER A 274 12.04 4.00 -3.47
N PRO A 275 13.12 4.07 -2.66
CA PRO A 275 12.98 4.36 -1.23
C PRO A 275 12.30 5.69 -0.92
N ALA A 276 12.51 6.72 -1.76
CA ALA A 276 11.80 7.99 -1.63
C ALA A 276 10.30 7.85 -1.92
N PHE A 277 9.95 7.03 -2.92
CA PHE A 277 8.55 6.75 -3.23
C PHE A 277 7.87 5.91 -2.13
N GLU A 278 8.55 4.89 -1.58
CA GLU A 278 8.02 4.11 -0.46
C GLU A 278 7.78 4.96 0.80
N TRP A 279 8.68 5.93 1.06
CA TRP A 279 8.46 6.91 2.11
C TRP A 279 7.23 7.78 1.82
N ALA A 280 7.08 8.26 0.58
CA ALA A 280 5.91 9.04 0.17
C ALA A 280 4.59 8.26 0.30
N VAL A 281 4.57 6.97 -0.10
CA VAL A 281 3.40 6.09 0.07
C VAL A 281 3.07 5.92 1.56
N THR A 282 4.08 5.71 2.40
CA THR A 282 3.90 5.61 3.86
C THR A 282 3.35 6.92 4.44
N ALA A 283 3.86 8.07 3.96
CA ALA A 283 3.38 9.39 4.35
C ALA A 283 1.91 9.60 3.96
N VAL A 284 1.55 9.31 2.71
CA VAL A 284 0.19 9.38 2.20
C VAL A 284 -0.75 8.47 2.99
N MET A 285 -0.36 7.23 3.27
CA MET A 285 -1.16 6.30 4.07
C MET A 285 -1.40 6.85 5.49
N SER A 286 -0.35 7.32 6.14
CA SER A 286 -0.41 7.84 7.51
C SER A 286 -1.24 9.13 7.61
N ILE A 287 -1.08 10.05 6.65
CA ILE A 287 -1.86 11.29 6.56
C ILE A 287 -3.33 10.97 6.28
N SER A 288 -3.60 10.01 5.38
CA SER A 288 -4.97 9.56 5.07
C SER A 288 -5.65 8.98 6.30
N ALA A 289 -4.98 8.09 7.03
CA ALA A 289 -5.50 7.53 8.29
C ALA A 289 -5.78 8.63 9.31
N HIS A 290 -4.82 9.54 9.54
CA HIS A 290 -4.94 10.65 10.49
C HIS A 290 -6.12 11.60 10.17
N LEU A 291 -6.36 11.86 8.87
CA LEU A 291 -7.47 12.69 8.39
C LEU A 291 -8.82 11.98 8.53
N LEU A 292 -8.89 10.73 8.10
CA LEU A 292 -10.13 9.93 8.13
C LEU A 292 -10.59 9.64 9.55
N GLU A 293 -9.67 9.39 10.50
CA GLU A 293 -9.97 9.26 11.93
C GLU A 293 -10.60 10.53 12.51
N ARG A 294 -10.23 11.70 11.98
CA ARG A 294 -10.82 13.00 12.34
C ARG A 294 -12.11 13.31 11.56
N SER A 295 -12.67 12.33 10.87
CA SER A 295 -13.88 12.45 10.04
C SER A 295 -13.75 13.45 8.89
N TYR A 296 -12.53 13.66 8.38
CA TYR A 296 -12.36 14.38 7.12
C TYR A 296 -12.82 13.50 5.97
N ALA A 297 -13.49 14.11 5.00
CA ALA A 297 -13.66 13.56 3.68
C ALA A 297 -12.39 13.79 2.87
N LEU A 298 -11.74 12.72 2.40
CA LEU A 298 -10.47 12.82 1.70
C LEU A 298 -10.67 12.74 0.20
N ARG A 299 -10.22 13.76 -0.52
CA ARG A 299 -10.05 13.68 -1.98
C ARG A 299 -8.60 13.34 -2.28
N PHE A 300 -8.35 12.28 -3.06
CA PHE A 300 -7.01 11.78 -3.33
C PHE A 300 -6.67 11.85 -4.81
N LEU A 301 -5.74 12.74 -5.17
CA LEU A 301 -5.41 13.11 -6.55
C LEU A 301 -3.93 12.86 -6.87
N ASP A 302 -3.65 12.64 -8.17
CA ASP A 302 -2.30 12.61 -8.72
C ASP A 302 -1.83 13.99 -9.20
N GLN A 303 -0.59 14.09 -9.70
CA GLN A 303 0.01 15.33 -10.18
C GLN A 303 -0.72 16.02 -11.34
N HIS A 304 -1.68 15.36 -11.99
CA HIS A 304 -2.50 15.90 -13.08
C HIS A 304 -3.95 16.18 -12.66
N GLY A 305 -4.30 15.93 -11.39
CA GLY A 305 -5.66 16.10 -10.87
C GLY A 305 -6.60 14.93 -11.15
N ALA A 306 -6.08 13.79 -11.61
CA ALA A 306 -6.84 12.56 -11.78
C ALA A 306 -6.87 11.75 -10.46
N PRO A 307 -7.79 10.76 -10.30
CA PRO A 307 -7.79 9.89 -9.13
C PRO A 307 -6.42 9.21 -8.92
N ALA A 308 -5.83 9.38 -7.73
CA ALA A 308 -4.47 8.90 -7.48
C ALA A 308 -4.32 7.37 -7.61
N LEU A 309 -5.38 6.62 -7.34
CA LEU A 309 -5.36 5.15 -7.33
C LEU A 309 -5.67 4.53 -8.70
N LEU A 310 -5.85 5.34 -9.74
CA LEU A 310 -6.30 4.89 -11.06
C LEU A 310 -5.38 3.82 -11.69
N ARG A 311 -4.08 3.86 -11.40
CA ARG A 311 -3.08 2.94 -11.95
C ARG A 311 -2.80 1.73 -11.06
N SER A 312 -3.34 1.68 -9.86
CA SER A 312 -3.10 0.56 -8.95
C SER A 312 -3.99 -0.63 -9.30
N VAL A 313 -3.38 -1.80 -9.47
CA VAL A 313 -4.12 -3.04 -9.76
C VAL A 313 -4.86 -3.60 -8.55
N SER A 314 -4.50 -3.18 -7.34
CA SER A 314 -5.11 -3.61 -6.08
C SER A 314 -6.18 -2.65 -5.57
N ALA A 315 -6.41 -1.52 -6.24
CA ALA A 315 -7.43 -0.57 -5.80
C ALA A 315 -8.84 -1.15 -6.01
N PRO A 316 -9.69 -1.23 -4.97
CA PRO A 316 -11.06 -1.72 -5.13
C PRO A 316 -11.93 -0.75 -5.95
N PHE A 317 -11.67 0.56 -5.84
CA PHE A 317 -12.39 1.63 -6.54
C PHE A 317 -11.39 2.63 -7.16
N PRO A 318 -10.70 2.27 -8.26
CA PRO A 318 -9.60 3.07 -8.82
C PRO A 318 -10.04 4.43 -9.40
N THR A 319 -11.32 4.58 -9.75
CA THR A 319 -11.86 5.81 -10.33
C THR A 319 -12.39 6.79 -9.29
N ASP A 320 -12.48 6.38 -8.03
CA ASP A 320 -13.04 7.20 -6.98
C ASP A 320 -11.97 8.19 -6.49
N GLU A 321 -12.26 9.48 -6.63
CA GLU A 321 -11.39 10.53 -6.08
C GLU A 321 -11.67 10.74 -4.59
N GLU A 322 -12.89 10.47 -4.14
CA GLU A 322 -13.38 10.84 -2.83
C GLU A 322 -13.57 9.63 -1.91
N HIS A 323 -12.96 9.67 -0.74
CA HIS A 323 -12.89 8.58 0.21
C HIS A 323 -13.46 9.04 1.56
N ARG A 324 -14.54 8.41 2.00
CA ARG A 324 -15.22 8.71 3.27
C ARG A 324 -15.70 7.42 3.96
N GLY A 325 -15.82 7.45 5.30
CA GLY A 325 -16.43 6.39 6.09
C GLY A 325 -15.48 5.25 6.49
N ALA A 326 -16.03 4.23 7.14
CA ALA A 326 -15.26 3.18 7.83
C ALA A 326 -14.37 2.32 6.91
N GLY A 327 -14.73 2.18 5.63
CA GLY A 327 -13.96 1.40 4.65
C GLY A 327 -12.89 2.20 3.89
N ALA A 328 -12.86 3.53 4.05
CA ALA A 328 -11.98 4.40 3.26
C ALA A 328 -10.49 4.12 3.52
N ILE A 329 -10.12 3.92 4.79
CA ILE A 329 -8.72 3.62 5.17
C ILE A 329 -8.27 2.31 4.52
N ALA A 330 -9.10 1.25 4.60
CA ALA A 330 -8.79 -0.04 4.00
C ALA A 330 -8.71 0.04 2.46
N GLY A 331 -9.63 0.76 1.81
CA GLY A 331 -9.61 0.94 0.36
C GLY A 331 -8.38 1.71 -0.14
N ILE A 332 -7.96 2.76 0.59
CA ILE A 332 -6.72 3.49 0.29
C ILE A 332 -5.50 2.60 0.54
N ALA A 333 -5.46 1.86 1.66
CA ALA A 333 -4.36 0.95 1.97
C ALA A 333 -4.19 -0.14 0.90
N GLU A 334 -5.30 -0.74 0.47
CA GLU A 334 -5.33 -1.72 -0.61
C GLU A 334 -4.91 -1.09 -1.95
N GLY A 335 -5.41 0.10 -2.28
CA GLY A 335 -4.99 0.83 -3.48
C GLY A 335 -3.52 1.23 -3.47
N LEU A 336 -2.95 1.60 -2.32
CA LEU A 336 -1.52 1.91 -2.21
C LEU A 336 -0.64 0.66 -2.25
N ALA A 337 -1.18 -0.54 -2.01
CA ALA A 337 -0.40 -1.78 -2.00
C ALA A 337 0.36 -2.01 -3.33
N ALA A 338 -0.33 -1.90 -4.47
CA ALA A 338 0.25 -2.09 -5.81
C ALA A 338 0.43 -0.80 -6.61
N LEU A 339 0.45 0.37 -5.96
CA LEU A 339 0.69 1.62 -6.65
C LEU A 339 2.17 1.72 -7.07
N GLU A 340 2.43 1.82 -8.37
CA GLU A 340 3.78 1.91 -8.92
C GLU A 340 4.08 3.30 -9.50
N LEU A 341 5.36 3.66 -9.60
CA LEU A 341 5.79 4.85 -10.33
C LEU A 341 5.25 4.83 -11.78
N ALA A 342 4.89 6.01 -12.27
CA ALA A 342 4.40 6.20 -13.63
C ALA A 342 5.50 5.88 -14.63
N PRO A 343 5.27 4.98 -15.61
CA PRO A 343 6.28 4.63 -16.59
C PRO A 343 6.74 5.89 -17.31
N GLU A 344 8.05 6.03 -17.52
CA GLU A 344 8.58 7.08 -18.37
C GLU A 344 7.90 7.01 -19.74
N THR A 345 7.21 8.09 -20.11
CA THR A 345 6.62 8.30 -21.43
C THR A 345 7.75 8.31 -22.46
N GLY A 346 8.14 7.12 -22.91
CA GLY A 346 9.28 6.91 -23.81
C GLY A 346 9.69 5.45 -24.02
N ARG A 347 9.35 4.54 -23.10
CA ARG A 347 9.65 3.10 -23.26
C ARG A 347 8.37 2.29 -23.48
N ARG A 348 7.93 2.18 -24.74
CA ARG A 348 6.90 1.20 -25.14
C ARG A 348 7.43 -0.21 -24.90
N GLY A 349 7.25 -0.72 -23.69
CA GLY A 349 7.31 -2.15 -23.40
C GLY A 349 5.95 -2.75 -23.76
N HIS A 350 5.93 -3.57 -24.80
CA HIS A 350 4.75 -4.33 -25.23
C HIS A 350 4.40 -5.34 -24.12
N ARG A 351 3.49 -4.98 -23.21
CA ARG A 351 2.88 -5.93 -22.27
C ARG A 351 1.46 -6.19 -22.74
N GLU A 352 1.30 -7.23 -23.56
CA GLU A 352 -0.02 -7.83 -23.77
C GLU A 352 -0.53 -8.34 -22.41
N PRO A 353 -1.78 -8.03 -22.02
CA PRO A 353 -2.36 -8.62 -20.84
C PRO A 353 -2.70 -10.08 -21.14
N SER A 354 -1.83 -11.00 -20.70
CA SER A 354 -2.21 -12.41 -20.56
C SER A 354 -3.30 -12.49 -19.50
N GLY A 355 -4.53 -12.72 -19.96
CA GLY A 355 -5.71 -12.83 -19.12
C GLY A 355 -5.59 -13.95 -18.10
N SER A 356 -5.86 -13.60 -16.84
CA SER A 356 -6.48 -14.50 -15.87
C SER A 356 -7.55 -13.70 -15.14
N THR A 357 -8.71 -13.58 -15.78
CA THR A 357 -9.91 -13.03 -15.16
C THR A 357 -10.50 -14.11 -14.26
N ALA A 358 -9.98 -14.26 -13.04
CA ALA A 358 -10.70 -14.95 -11.98
C ALA A 358 -11.71 -13.96 -11.37
N VAL A 359 -12.89 -13.90 -11.99
CA VAL A 359 -14.06 -13.21 -11.46
C VAL A 359 -14.39 -13.83 -10.09
N ARG A 360 -14.20 -13.07 -9.02
CA ARG A 360 -14.69 -13.41 -7.68
C ARG A 360 -16.23 -13.31 -7.70
N PRO A 361 -17.00 -14.37 -7.39
CA PRO A 361 -18.44 -14.23 -7.23
C PRO A 361 -18.70 -13.55 -5.88
N GLY A 362 -19.02 -12.26 -5.91
CA GLY A 362 -19.45 -11.51 -4.74
C GLY A 362 -20.76 -12.06 -4.20
N ARG A 363 -20.76 -12.47 -2.92
CA ARG A 363 -21.97 -12.75 -2.15
C ARG A 363 -22.73 -11.45 -1.92
N SER A 364 -23.98 -11.42 -2.38
CA SER A 364 -24.94 -10.34 -2.16
C SER A 364 -25.57 -10.43 -0.76
N SER A 365 -25.54 -9.32 -0.02
CA SER A 365 -26.63 -8.97 0.90
C SER A 365 -26.63 -7.47 1.17
N GLY A 366 -27.71 -6.78 0.78
CA GLY A 366 -28.16 -5.57 1.47
C GLY A 366 -28.06 -4.24 0.71
N ARG A 367 -29.11 -3.94 -0.06
CA ARG A 367 -29.81 -2.64 -0.14
C ARG A 367 -29.05 -1.42 -0.72
N SER A 368 -29.23 -1.21 -2.02
CA SER A 368 -28.90 0.04 -2.74
C SER A 368 -29.82 1.22 -2.37
N PRO A 369 -29.29 2.45 -2.32
CA PRO A 369 -30.05 3.66 -2.68
C PRO A 369 -29.78 4.02 -4.16
N ARG A 370 -30.83 4.49 -4.83
CA ARG A 370 -30.85 4.95 -6.23
C ARG A 370 -29.87 6.13 -6.46
N PRO A 371 -29.18 6.21 -7.61
CA PRO A 371 -28.51 7.45 -8.00
C PRO A 371 -29.52 8.46 -8.58
N ALA A 372 -29.35 9.72 -8.20
CA ALA A 372 -30.13 10.85 -8.68
C ALA A 372 -29.81 11.16 -10.15
N ARG A 373 -30.88 11.37 -10.91
CA ARG A 373 -30.89 11.70 -12.35
C ARG A 373 -30.48 13.17 -12.53
N SER A 374 -29.24 13.41 -12.95
CA SER A 374 -28.80 14.72 -13.44
C SER A 374 -29.28 14.93 -14.88
N THR A 375 -30.05 15.98 -15.06
CA THR A 375 -30.60 16.48 -16.32
C THR A 375 -29.49 17.05 -17.21
N ARG A 376 -29.26 16.44 -18.38
CA ARG A 376 -28.51 17.08 -19.48
C ARG A 376 -29.28 18.29 -19.99
N SER A 377 -28.72 19.48 -19.82
CA SER A 377 -29.04 20.63 -20.66
C SER A 377 -28.12 20.60 -21.88
N SER A 378 -28.70 20.32 -23.03
CA SER A 378 -28.16 20.59 -24.35
C SER A 378 -28.16 22.09 -24.59
N ASP A 379 -26.99 22.71 -24.78
CA ASP A 379 -26.83 23.69 -25.83
C ASP A 379 -25.36 23.82 -26.23
N GLY A 380 -25.14 23.85 -27.54
CA GLY A 380 -23.83 23.69 -28.16
C GLY A 380 -23.01 24.96 -28.22
N THR A 381 -21.70 24.80 -28.05
CA THR A 381 -20.69 25.44 -28.89
C THR A 381 -19.53 24.46 -29.00
N MET A 382 -19.36 23.87 -30.19
CA MET A 382 -18.18 23.08 -30.52
C MET A 382 -16.97 24.01 -30.48
N THR A 383 -16.25 24.04 -29.36
CA THR A 383 -14.84 24.44 -29.37
C THR A 383 -14.02 23.23 -29.78
N ALA A 384 -13.28 23.43 -30.86
CA ALA A 384 -12.48 22.45 -31.57
C ALA A 384 -11.60 21.61 -30.64
N ASP A 385 -11.56 20.33 -30.99
CA ASP A 385 -10.58 19.31 -30.66
C ASP A 385 -9.16 19.90 -30.47
N ARG A 386 -8.80 20.16 -29.20
CA ARG A 386 -7.45 20.53 -28.82
C ARG A 386 -6.70 19.23 -28.57
N ALA A 387 -5.84 18.85 -29.53
CA ALA A 387 -4.89 17.75 -29.33
C ALA A 387 -4.22 17.92 -27.95
N PRO A 388 -4.15 16.88 -27.11
CA PRO A 388 -3.59 17.00 -25.78
C PRO A 388 -2.14 17.50 -25.91
N GLY A 389 -1.90 18.71 -25.41
CA GLY A 389 -0.54 19.24 -25.27
C GLY A 389 0.26 18.34 -24.33
N PRO A 390 1.58 18.55 -24.22
CA PRO A 390 2.35 17.88 -23.19
C PRO A 390 1.71 18.17 -21.82
N HIS A 391 1.17 17.13 -21.16
CA HIS A 391 0.55 17.24 -19.84
C HIS A 391 1.61 17.73 -18.85
N THR A 392 1.55 19.02 -18.50
CA THR A 392 2.45 19.61 -17.51
C THR A 392 2.01 19.16 -16.13
N ALA A 393 2.95 18.60 -15.36
CA ALA A 393 2.68 18.24 -13.97
C ALA A 393 2.32 19.50 -13.18
N PHE A 394 1.27 19.41 -12.36
CA PHE A 394 0.71 20.52 -11.58
C PHE A 394 0.22 21.71 -12.41
N GLY A 395 -0.04 21.50 -13.71
CA GLY A 395 -0.54 22.53 -14.62
C GLY A 395 -2.08 22.69 -14.59
N ASP A 396 -2.62 23.20 -15.69
CA ASP A 396 -4.04 23.58 -15.81
C ASP A 396 -5.01 22.43 -15.49
N GLU A 397 -4.68 21.17 -15.82
CA GLU A 397 -5.53 20.01 -15.52
C GLU A 397 -5.71 19.79 -14.01
N LEU A 398 -4.64 19.97 -13.23
CA LEU A 398 -4.73 19.91 -11.78
C LEU A 398 -5.58 21.06 -11.25
N LEU A 399 -5.35 22.27 -11.76
CA LEU A 399 -6.08 23.46 -11.33
C LEU A 399 -7.56 23.36 -11.68
N ASP A 400 -7.91 22.85 -12.84
CA ASP A 400 -9.28 22.56 -13.26
C ASP A 400 -9.90 21.47 -12.37
N GLY A 401 -9.14 20.42 -12.05
CA GLY A 401 -9.53 19.37 -11.11
C GLY A 401 -9.83 19.92 -9.72
N LEU A 402 -9.00 20.85 -9.22
CA LEU A 402 -9.22 21.53 -7.94
C LEU A 402 -10.38 22.53 -8.01
N ALA A 403 -10.49 23.31 -9.09
CA ALA A 403 -11.52 24.33 -9.33
C ALA A 403 -12.93 23.73 -9.49
N GLY A 404 -13.03 22.55 -10.10
CA GLY A 404 -14.27 21.82 -10.30
C GLY A 404 -14.99 21.50 -8.97
N THR A 405 -14.26 21.57 -7.86
CA THR A 405 -14.78 21.30 -6.52
C THR A 405 -14.68 22.54 -5.63
N ARG A 406 -15.79 22.96 -5.01
CA ARG A 406 -15.77 24.03 -3.98
C ARG A 406 -15.31 23.49 -2.62
N HIS A 407 -14.26 22.67 -2.60
CA HIS A 407 -13.70 22.11 -1.37
C HIS A 407 -13.00 23.23 -0.59
N ARG A 408 -13.12 23.20 0.74
CA ARG A 408 -12.60 24.26 1.64
C ARG A 408 -11.57 23.73 2.63
N GLY A 409 -11.00 22.58 2.29
CA GLY A 409 -10.09 21.81 3.12
C GLY A 409 -8.63 22.23 3.03
N PRO A 410 -7.78 21.71 3.91
CA PRO A 410 -6.34 21.75 3.68
C PRO A 410 -5.99 21.00 2.39
N LEU A 411 -5.02 21.53 1.65
CA LEU A 411 -4.38 20.90 0.50
C LEU A 411 -3.01 20.39 0.94
N ILE A 412 -2.79 19.08 0.88
CA ILE A 412 -1.56 18.44 1.33
C ILE A 412 -0.93 17.76 0.12
N ALA A 413 0.30 18.10 -0.20
CA ALA A 413 1.04 17.56 -1.33
C ALA A 413 2.26 16.77 -0.86
N VAL A 414 2.37 15.51 -1.27
CA VAL A 414 3.55 14.65 -1.05
C VAL A 414 4.22 14.41 -2.40
N LEU A 415 5.42 14.93 -2.55
CA LEU A 415 6.06 15.18 -3.85
C LEU A 415 7.46 14.59 -3.92
N GLY A 416 7.89 14.22 -5.12
CA GLY A 416 9.30 13.91 -5.38
C GLY A 416 10.09 15.20 -5.67
N VAL A 417 11.29 15.05 -6.24
CA VAL A 417 12.07 16.22 -6.69
C VAL A 417 11.30 16.99 -7.75
N LEU A 418 11.18 18.30 -7.53
CA LEU A 418 10.51 19.25 -8.41
C LEU A 418 11.52 20.07 -9.22
N THR A 419 11.10 20.48 -10.41
CA THR A 419 11.77 21.59 -11.10
C THR A 419 11.23 22.94 -10.61
N GLN A 420 11.95 24.04 -10.88
CA GLN A 420 11.46 25.38 -10.55
C GLN A 420 10.16 25.75 -11.29
N GLU A 421 9.97 25.24 -12.50
CA GLU A 421 8.74 25.47 -13.27
C GLU A 421 7.56 24.74 -12.63
N GLU A 422 7.76 23.49 -12.22
CA GLU A 422 6.77 22.71 -11.48
C GLU A 422 6.42 23.32 -10.13
N ALA A 423 7.43 23.83 -9.40
CA ALA A 423 7.20 24.53 -8.14
C ALA A 423 6.34 25.79 -8.32
N ARG A 424 6.52 26.53 -9.42
CA ARG A 424 5.68 27.70 -9.76
C ARG A 424 4.28 27.27 -10.19
N ALA A 425 4.15 26.18 -10.93
CA ALA A 425 2.85 25.64 -11.33
C ALA A 425 2.05 25.21 -10.09
N LEU A 426 2.65 24.42 -9.20
CA LEU A 426 2.04 24.01 -7.94
C LEU A 426 1.74 25.20 -7.01
N ALA A 427 2.58 26.24 -7.00
CA ALA A 427 2.36 27.43 -6.20
C ALA A 427 0.98 28.05 -6.44
N SER A 428 0.49 28.03 -7.68
CA SER A 428 -0.85 28.57 -8.04
C SER A 428 -2.02 27.79 -7.43
N ALA A 429 -1.81 26.53 -7.02
CA ALA A 429 -2.83 25.73 -6.37
C ALA A 429 -3.13 26.19 -4.92
N VAL A 430 -2.36 27.13 -4.36
CA VAL A 430 -2.57 27.66 -3.00
C VAL A 430 -3.97 28.24 -2.79
N ASP A 431 -4.54 28.86 -3.82
CA ASP A 431 -5.84 29.55 -3.77
C ASP A 431 -7.03 28.59 -3.63
N TYR A 432 -6.81 27.30 -3.86
CA TYR A 432 -7.84 26.26 -3.80
C TYR A 432 -7.90 25.54 -2.44
N GLY A 433 -6.92 25.78 -1.55
CA GLY A 433 -6.87 25.21 -0.19
C GLY A 433 -7.14 26.26 0.89
N SER A 434 -7.65 25.84 2.05
CA SER A 434 -7.70 26.72 3.24
C SER A 434 -6.34 26.84 3.94
N ALA A 435 -5.53 25.80 3.84
CA ALA A 435 -4.12 25.78 4.23
C ALA A 435 -3.39 24.79 3.31
N SER A 436 -2.24 25.19 2.78
CA SER A 436 -1.50 24.39 1.79
C SER A 436 -0.17 23.93 2.36
N TYR A 437 0.06 22.61 2.35
CA TYR A 437 1.24 21.94 2.89
C TYR A 437 1.93 21.13 1.80
N ALA A 438 3.26 21.21 1.72
CA ALA A 438 4.05 20.43 0.75
C ALA A 438 5.21 19.71 1.45
N ILE A 439 5.36 18.42 1.15
CA ILE A 439 6.49 17.61 1.59
C ILE A 439 7.22 17.14 0.34
N ILE A 440 8.44 17.63 0.14
CA ILE A 440 9.32 17.22 -0.96
C ILE A 440 10.26 16.13 -0.45
N VAL A 441 10.18 14.93 -1.02
CA VAL A 441 11.02 13.79 -0.64
C VAL A 441 12.20 13.71 -1.59
N SER A 442 13.41 13.83 -1.06
CA SER A 442 14.66 13.79 -1.83
C SER A 442 15.80 13.23 -0.98
N GLU A 443 16.71 12.45 -1.57
CA GLU A 443 17.92 11.99 -0.88
C GLU A 443 18.76 13.16 -0.34
N ARG A 444 18.73 14.30 -1.02
CA ARG A 444 19.45 15.52 -0.65
C ARG A 444 18.48 16.69 -0.49
N PRO A 445 17.87 16.86 0.69
CA PRO A 445 16.90 17.93 0.95
C PRO A 445 17.44 19.34 0.69
N ALA A 446 18.76 19.54 0.82
CA ALA A 446 19.41 20.82 0.58
C ALA A 446 19.32 21.31 -0.89
N ASP A 447 19.16 20.39 -1.84
CA ASP A 447 19.11 20.71 -3.26
C ASP A 447 17.77 21.36 -3.64
N ALA A 448 16.70 21.09 -2.88
CA ALA A 448 15.35 21.63 -3.10
C ALA A 448 15.14 23.05 -2.54
N ARG A 449 16.21 23.76 -2.15
CA ARG A 449 16.09 25.06 -1.45
C ARG A 449 15.35 26.12 -2.27
N ARG A 450 15.62 26.19 -3.57
CA ARG A 450 15.01 27.19 -4.46
C ARG A 450 13.52 26.92 -4.67
N GLU A 451 13.16 25.66 -4.81
CA GLU A 451 11.79 25.19 -5.00
C GLU A 451 10.97 25.42 -3.72
N LEU A 452 11.56 25.18 -2.55
CA LEU A 452 10.95 25.53 -1.26
C LEU A 452 10.74 27.04 -1.11
N GLU A 453 11.69 27.88 -1.51
CA GLU A 453 11.55 29.34 -1.48
C GLU A 453 10.38 29.80 -2.38
N ILE A 454 10.25 29.23 -3.58
CA ILE A 454 9.11 29.51 -4.48
C ILE A 454 7.79 29.17 -3.81
N LEU A 455 7.64 27.95 -3.28
CA LEU A 455 6.41 27.49 -2.63
C LEU A 455 6.06 28.34 -1.40
N ARG A 456 7.06 28.59 -0.53
CA ARG A 456 6.86 29.41 0.69
C ARG A 456 6.49 30.84 0.36
N SER A 457 7.09 31.43 -0.68
CA SER A 457 6.74 32.80 -1.12
C SER A 457 5.30 32.91 -1.63
N ALA A 458 4.73 31.80 -2.12
CA ALA A 458 3.33 31.71 -2.52
C ALA A 458 2.37 31.36 -1.36
N GLY A 459 2.87 31.12 -0.15
CA GLY A 459 2.05 30.82 1.04
C GLY A 459 1.94 29.32 1.38
N TRP A 460 2.72 28.45 0.74
CA TRP A 460 2.78 27.04 1.12
C TRP A 460 3.67 26.81 2.35
N HIS A 461 3.22 25.92 3.22
CA HIS A 461 4.06 25.34 4.27
C HIS A 461 4.83 24.16 3.67
N ALA A 462 6.01 24.46 3.11
CA ALA A 462 6.82 23.49 2.40
C ALA A 462 8.05 23.04 3.21
N SER A 463 8.32 21.74 3.24
CA SER A 463 9.54 21.15 3.82
C SER A 463 10.12 20.09 2.89
N ALA A 464 11.46 19.98 2.84
CA ALA A 464 12.16 18.94 2.11
C ALA A 464 12.78 17.93 3.08
N VAL A 465 12.63 16.64 2.79
CA VAL A 465 12.99 15.55 3.71
C VAL A 465 13.68 14.41 3.00
N SER A 466 14.58 13.75 3.73
CA SER A 466 15.24 12.53 3.27
C SER A 466 14.33 11.31 3.51
N PRO A 467 14.40 10.26 2.68
CA PRO A 467 13.69 9.00 2.94
C PRO A 467 14.04 8.34 4.30
N ALA A 468 15.13 8.76 4.94
CA ALA A 468 15.51 8.32 6.29
C ALA A 468 14.84 9.12 7.42
N ALA A 469 14.11 10.20 7.11
CA ALA A 469 13.48 11.06 8.11
C ALA A 469 12.26 10.38 8.76
N ALA A 470 12.10 10.55 10.06
CA ALA A 470 10.93 10.06 10.78
C ALA A 470 9.70 10.90 10.45
N LEU A 471 8.68 10.27 9.85
CA LEU A 471 7.46 10.95 9.40
C LEU A 471 6.74 11.76 10.50
N PRO A 472 6.58 11.29 11.76
CA PRO A 472 5.93 12.08 12.80
C PRO A 472 6.65 13.40 13.11
N ALA A 473 7.99 13.42 13.04
CA ALA A 473 8.78 14.63 13.26
C ALA A 473 8.63 15.63 12.10
N VAL A 474 8.57 15.13 10.86
CA VAL A 474 8.29 15.95 9.67
C VAL A 474 6.92 16.59 9.77
N TRP A 475 5.90 15.79 10.14
CA TRP A 475 4.53 16.26 10.29
C TRP A 475 4.40 17.35 11.36
N ALA A 476 5.00 17.16 12.53
CA ALA A 476 5.03 18.17 13.60
C ALA A 476 5.81 19.44 13.20
N GLY A 477 6.86 19.31 12.39
CA GLY A 477 7.65 20.45 11.91
C GLY A 477 6.88 21.39 10.97
N LEU A 478 5.92 20.87 10.21
CA LEU A 478 5.07 21.68 9.33
C LEU A 478 4.18 22.68 10.10
N GLU A 479 3.93 22.44 11.39
CA GLU A 479 3.15 23.34 12.27
C GLU A 479 3.93 24.59 12.72
N GLN A 480 5.23 24.45 12.97
CA GLN A 480 6.03 25.51 13.62
C GLN A 480 6.35 26.66 12.66
N ASP A 481 6.46 26.37 11.36
CA ASP A 481 6.59 27.40 10.30
C ASP A 481 5.27 28.20 10.12
N SER A 482 4.11 27.69 10.55
CA SER A 482 2.82 28.39 10.47
C SER A 482 2.67 29.53 11.50
N GLY A 483 3.29 29.39 12.67
CA GLY A 483 3.10 30.31 13.80
C GLY A 483 3.92 31.60 13.71
N THR A 484 4.96 31.66 12.88
CA THR A 484 5.89 32.80 12.83
C THR A 484 5.46 33.91 11.88
N ALA A 485 4.52 33.67 10.95
CA ALA A 485 4.08 34.68 9.99
C ALA A 485 3.05 35.70 10.54
N TYR A 486 2.42 35.45 11.70
CA TYR A 486 1.31 36.28 12.21
C TYR A 486 1.64 37.20 13.42
N SER A 487 2.89 37.23 13.91
CA SER A 487 3.29 38.08 15.06
C SER A 487 3.88 39.44 14.67
N GLY A 488 3.62 39.92 13.45
CA GLY A 488 4.26 41.12 12.90
C GLY A 488 3.42 42.39 12.95
N THR A 489 2.79 42.77 14.07
CA THR A 489 2.39 44.19 14.25
C THR A 489 2.22 44.62 15.71
N ALA A 490 2.85 45.76 16.02
CA ALA A 490 2.71 46.63 17.18
C ALA A 490 3.30 46.13 18.53
N HIS A 491 4.51 46.60 18.87
CA HIS A 491 4.66 47.72 19.81
C HIS A 491 6.06 48.34 19.70
N SER A 492 6.09 49.59 19.26
CA SER A 492 7.28 50.45 19.22
C SER A 492 7.45 51.19 20.55
N SER A 493 8.70 51.18 21.03
CA SER A 493 9.39 52.26 21.75
C SER A 493 8.94 52.61 23.18
N THR A 494 9.85 52.42 24.15
CA THR A 494 10.54 53.57 24.76
C THR A 494 11.90 53.16 25.32
N ALA A 495 12.88 54.00 25.02
CA ALA A 495 14.27 53.90 25.44
C ALA A 495 14.48 54.42 26.87
N HIS A 496 15.43 53.83 27.60
CA HIS A 496 16.28 54.62 28.50
C HIS A 496 17.68 54.03 28.65
N SER A 497 18.63 54.97 28.64
CA SER A 497 20.07 54.87 28.52
C SER A 497 20.81 54.82 29.86
N GLY A 498 22.03 54.27 29.85
CA GLY A 498 23.09 54.45 30.87
C GLY A 498 22.94 53.50 32.07
N THR A 499 23.97 52.84 32.60
CA THR A 499 25.31 53.37 32.91
C THR A 499 26.19 52.19 33.34
N THR A 500 27.41 52.08 32.81
CA THR A 500 28.51 51.29 33.42
C THR A 500 29.12 52.13 34.56
N PRO A 501 29.64 51.54 35.66
CA PRO A 501 31.09 51.27 35.62
C PRO A 501 31.61 50.12 36.52
N SER A 502 32.80 49.64 36.12
CA SER A 502 33.97 49.29 36.93
C SER A 502 34.01 48.12 37.91
N ALA A 503 35.10 47.37 37.75
CA ALA A 503 35.61 46.29 38.58
C ALA A 503 36.22 46.76 39.91
N MET A 504 36.16 45.92 40.95
CA MET A 504 37.23 45.82 41.95
C MET A 504 37.19 44.50 42.73
N THR A 505 38.37 43.90 42.83
CA THR A 505 38.83 42.69 43.55
C THR A 505 38.54 42.69 45.05
N THR A 506 38.20 41.54 45.66
CA THR A 506 38.93 40.86 46.79
C THR A 506 38.14 39.71 47.46
N GLY A 507 38.84 38.61 47.76
CA GLY A 507 38.62 37.77 48.97
C GLY A 507 37.76 36.50 48.86
N GLY A 508 38.36 35.30 48.97
CA GLY A 508 37.68 34.00 49.18
C GLY A 508 37.21 33.78 50.63
N PRO A 509 36.98 32.54 51.14
CA PRO A 509 37.11 31.21 50.54
C PRO A 509 35.83 30.32 50.65
N ALA A 510 35.96 29.06 50.19
CA ALA A 510 34.96 27.99 50.07
C ALA A 510 34.23 27.56 51.37
N PRO A 511 33.11 26.84 51.22
CA PRO A 511 33.00 25.55 51.93
C PRO A 511 32.40 24.39 51.11
N ASP A 512 32.68 23.20 51.63
CA ASP A 512 32.22 21.86 51.31
C ASP A 512 30.70 21.71 51.07
N ALA A 513 30.31 20.75 50.23
CA ALA A 513 29.43 19.63 50.65
C ALA A 513 28.99 18.70 49.49
N VAL A 514 29.37 17.43 49.64
CA VAL A 514 28.52 16.22 49.52
C VAL A 514 27.94 15.87 48.13
N ARG A 515 28.65 14.91 47.52
CA ARG A 515 28.20 14.01 46.44
C ARG A 515 27.42 12.83 47.07
N LEU A 516 26.13 12.67 46.73
CA LEU A 516 25.37 11.46 47.01
C LEU A 516 25.29 10.63 45.71
N SER A 517 25.89 9.45 45.74
CA SER A 517 25.81 8.41 44.72
C SER A 517 24.92 7.30 45.26
N SER A 518 23.83 7.00 44.55
CA SER A 518 22.87 5.95 44.86
C SER A 518 23.19 4.70 44.04
N GLN A 519 23.47 3.60 44.75
CA GLN A 519 23.70 2.26 44.22
C GLN A 519 22.52 1.35 44.65
N PRO A 520 21.99 0.47 43.80
CA PRO A 520 20.90 -0.45 44.15
C PRO A 520 21.42 -1.75 44.79
N PRO A 521 20.60 -2.45 45.62
CA PRO A 521 21.05 -3.64 46.34
C PRO A 521 20.97 -4.93 45.51
N ARG A 522 21.98 -5.79 45.72
CA ARG A 522 22.05 -7.19 45.29
C ARG A 522 21.11 -8.07 46.11
N GLN A 523 20.41 -9.00 45.45
CA GLN A 523 19.93 -10.25 46.05
C GLN A 523 20.82 -11.40 45.57
N GLY A 524 21.26 -12.23 46.52
CA GLY A 524 21.95 -13.50 46.30
C GLY A 524 20.98 -14.69 46.41
N PRO A 525 21.44 -15.92 46.10
CA PRO A 525 20.58 -17.05 45.75
C PRO A 525 20.27 -17.97 46.94
N GLU A 526 19.07 -18.57 46.91
CA GLU A 526 18.75 -19.94 47.35
C GLU A 526 17.73 -20.55 46.38
#